data_AF-A0A1M2VI37-F1
#
_entry.id   AF-A0A1M2VI37-F1
#
_cell.length_a   1.000
_cell.length_b   1.000
_cell.length_c   1.000
_cell.angle_alpha   90.00
_cell.angle_beta   90.00
_cell.angle_gamma   90.00
#
_symmetry.space_group_name_H-M   'P 1'
#
loop_
_entity.id
_entity.type
_entity.pdbx_description
1 polymer ?
#
loop_
_entity_poly.entity_id
_entity_poly.type
_entity_poly.pdbx_seq_one_letter_code
_entity_poly.pdbx_strand_id
1 'polypeptide(L)'
;MPANKPKIGPGAKGPANKPKEADEVDATNGKTRGMRNAGKLAQLLEMPNEIFFMITSYLTPLDMLNLSRSTKRMRDVLSSKAVSRHAWVAARKNIVPALPDCPDCISELQYAHVLFEHSCEACDAPRARHALFEIPVRLCKPCLEANVGTGTELMKRYKIPENRAGLITLFCPLYPRYTPNDVPWTSVAPKADDRFYEPDFLAIKKQAWALMKAHDKVAVSAYGEDRRQNVFIRMKFREAVMRWEEERASRNKAIRSARGAAIEAKLGEAGVNKDDMPDHAAEWKNLVNQPRELSEKGWEALRPELLRLVEEYRKRRRQGQRDARVYQRSDKLRKYHDAFIGPSIPSWGQTSEFSSMKALLKVITDEDREVSKEEFAAAEPDLLREVEEFQQKMRRDMVELLAKAGVLPPTAGRSTKGKEKAVPVSLSDHDARALLDTPAAFFVCNALRRQRKVGSCCRVYSYAGLVEHWLHDHPCHPWAPSAVEVAWDDGQRESLAHLLSALGLQEHTPVSAVEARVRSGRAKCSCGVDCTYGVGCKRPYLMLSKIVSEFLQ
;
A
#
# COMPACT_ATOMS: atom_id res chain seq x y z
N MET A 1 6.50 -19.56 -43.64
CA MET A 1 5.30 -20.41 -43.49
C MET A 1 4.16 -19.54 -42.98
N PRO A 2 3.00 -19.45 -43.66
CA PRO A 2 1.97 -18.49 -43.28
C PRO A 2 1.31 -18.91 -41.97
N ALA A 3 1.24 -17.98 -41.02
CA ALA A 3 0.66 -18.17 -39.70
C ALA A 3 -0.86 -18.31 -39.82
N ASN A 4 -1.35 -19.52 -39.55
CA ASN A 4 -2.77 -19.83 -39.50
C ASN A 4 -3.31 -19.34 -38.15
N LYS A 5 -4.04 -18.21 -38.14
CA LYS A 5 -4.74 -17.73 -36.93
C LYS A 5 -6.02 -18.55 -36.72
N PRO A 6 -6.29 -19.11 -35.53
CA PRO A 6 -7.57 -19.74 -35.24
C PRO A 6 -8.69 -18.71 -35.04
N LYS A 7 -9.87 -19.00 -35.62
CA LYS A 7 -11.13 -18.25 -35.48
C LYS A 7 -11.79 -18.55 -34.13
N ILE A 8 -12.24 -17.53 -33.41
CA ILE A 8 -13.16 -17.65 -32.26
C ILE A 8 -14.55 -17.19 -32.73
N GLY A 9 -15.59 -17.95 -32.32
CA GLY A 9 -17.00 -17.80 -32.70
C GLY A 9 -17.72 -16.57 -32.09
N PRO A 10 -18.99 -16.34 -32.47
CA PRO A 10 -19.57 -15.01 -32.62
C PRO A 10 -20.32 -14.51 -31.37
N GLY A 11 -20.26 -13.21 -31.13
CA GLY A 11 -21.13 -12.56 -30.15
C GLY A 11 -20.83 -11.07 -29.93
N ALA A 12 -21.35 -10.21 -30.81
CA ALA A 12 -21.95 -8.90 -30.50
C ALA A 12 -22.13 -8.10 -31.81
N LYS A 13 -23.37 -7.68 -32.08
CA LYS A 13 -23.83 -6.98 -33.28
C LYS A 13 -23.34 -5.52 -33.30
N GLY A 14 -22.74 -5.10 -34.41
CA GLY A 14 -22.55 -3.70 -34.82
C GLY A 14 -23.04 -3.53 -36.28
N PRO A 15 -23.44 -2.33 -36.71
CA PRO A 15 -24.36 -2.16 -37.83
C PRO A 15 -23.71 -2.44 -39.19
N ALA A 16 -24.50 -3.10 -40.04
CA ALA A 16 -24.12 -3.55 -41.38
C ALA A 16 -24.08 -2.39 -42.37
N ASN A 17 -22.95 -2.22 -43.07
CA ASN A 17 -22.88 -1.47 -44.32
C ASN A 17 -22.83 -2.47 -45.49
N LYS A 18 -23.80 -2.34 -46.40
CA LYS A 18 -23.99 -3.19 -47.59
C LYS A 18 -22.79 -3.08 -48.55
N PRO A 19 -22.36 -4.17 -49.20
CA PRO A 19 -21.47 -4.09 -50.36
C PRO A 19 -22.27 -3.70 -51.62
N LYS A 20 -21.74 -2.75 -52.40
CA LYS A 20 -22.19 -2.49 -53.77
C LYS A 20 -21.45 -3.41 -54.75
N GLU A 21 -22.19 -3.83 -55.76
CA GLU A 21 -21.81 -4.74 -56.85
C GLU A 21 -20.51 -4.38 -57.57
N ALA A 22 -19.90 -5.43 -58.09
CA ALA A 22 -18.76 -5.38 -59.00
C ALA A 22 -19.28 -5.10 -60.41
N ASP A 23 -18.69 -4.08 -61.06
CA ASP A 23 -18.72 -3.95 -62.52
C ASP A 23 -17.32 -4.30 -63.06
N GLU A 24 -17.29 -5.29 -63.95
CA GLU A 24 -16.22 -5.50 -64.92
C GLU A 24 -16.20 -4.31 -65.90
N VAL A 25 -15.07 -3.60 -66.04
CA VAL A 25 -14.50 -3.33 -67.37
C VAL A 25 -13.08 -2.74 -67.33
N ASP A 26 -12.26 -3.40 -68.14
CA ASP A 26 -11.33 -2.85 -69.13
C ASP A 26 -9.89 -2.47 -68.76
N ALA A 27 -8.99 -3.10 -69.50
CA ALA A 27 -7.56 -2.94 -69.47
C ALA A 27 -7.17 -1.68 -70.22
N THR A 28 -6.62 -0.69 -69.51
CA THR A 28 -5.87 0.39 -70.15
C THR A 28 -4.51 0.58 -69.48
N ASN A 29 -3.47 0.55 -70.33
CA ASN A 29 -2.07 0.78 -70.02
C ASN A 29 -1.87 2.06 -69.19
N GLY A 30 -1.64 1.90 -67.88
CA GLY A 30 -1.29 2.97 -66.96
C GLY A 30 0.21 3.15 -66.84
N LYS A 31 0.72 4.23 -67.45
CA LYS A 31 2.05 4.82 -67.29
C LYS A 31 2.64 4.58 -65.90
N THR A 32 3.90 4.16 -65.86
CA THR A 32 4.74 4.13 -64.66
C THR A 32 4.59 5.44 -63.88
N ARG A 33 3.94 5.38 -62.73
CA ARG A 33 3.94 6.48 -61.75
C ARG A 33 5.38 6.62 -61.27
N GLY A 34 6.11 7.51 -61.93
CA GLY A 34 7.45 7.93 -61.54
C GLY A 34 7.45 8.33 -60.07
N MET A 35 8.44 7.80 -59.36
CA MET A 35 8.79 8.06 -57.96
C MET A 35 9.14 9.54 -57.75
N ARG A 36 8.16 10.43 -57.87
CA ARG A 36 8.33 11.85 -57.54
C ARG A 36 7.81 12.04 -56.12
N ASN A 37 8.78 12.18 -55.20
CA ASN A 37 8.69 12.39 -53.74
C ASN A 37 9.28 11.26 -52.88
N ALA A 38 10.33 10.59 -53.36
CA ALA A 38 11.24 9.88 -52.47
C ALA A 38 11.98 10.92 -51.58
N GLY A 39 11.64 11.01 -50.29
CA GLY A 39 12.32 11.89 -49.34
C GLY A 39 13.82 11.57 -49.24
N LYS A 40 14.64 12.46 -48.66
CA LYS A 40 16.10 12.31 -48.57
C LYS A 40 16.58 10.94 -48.03
N LEU A 41 15.73 10.23 -47.27
CA LEU A 41 15.98 8.90 -46.71
C LEU A 41 15.76 7.72 -47.69
N ALA A 42 15.19 7.94 -48.88
CA ALA A 42 15.04 6.89 -49.88
C ALA A 42 16.40 6.34 -50.34
N GLN A 43 17.44 7.18 -50.33
CA GLN A 43 18.81 6.79 -50.63
C GLN A 43 19.37 5.76 -49.63
N LEU A 44 18.93 5.79 -48.37
CA LEU A 44 19.30 4.76 -47.38
C LEU A 44 18.73 3.41 -47.78
N LEU A 45 17.52 3.39 -48.35
CA LEU A 45 16.94 2.18 -48.87
C LEU A 45 17.69 1.75 -50.12
N GLU A 46 18.00 2.63 -51.07
CA GLU A 46 18.64 2.28 -52.36
C GLU A 46 20.14 1.91 -52.27
N MET A 47 20.76 2.07 -51.11
CA MET A 47 22.18 1.79 -50.87
C MET A 47 22.54 0.29 -51.06
N PRO A 48 23.77 -0.02 -51.53
CA PRO A 48 24.28 -1.39 -51.55
C PRO A 48 24.28 -2.01 -50.15
N ASN A 49 23.91 -3.29 -50.07
CA ASN A 49 23.80 -4.01 -48.79
C ASN A 49 25.11 -4.01 -47.99
N GLU A 50 26.28 -4.00 -48.66
CA GLU A 50 27.58 -3.94 -47.99
C GLU A 50 27.76 -2.66 -47.16
N ILE A 51 27.49 -1.49 -47.75
CA ILE A 51 27.57 -0.21 -47.04
C ILE A 51 26.51 -0.14 -45.94
N PHE A 52 25.30 -0.61 -46.23
CA PHE A 52 24.24 -0.71 -45.23
C PHE A 52 24.69 -1.54 -44.02
N PHE A 53 25.31 -2.71 -44.24
CA PHE A 53 25.76 -3.56 -43.15
C PHE A 53 26.96 -3.00 -42.40
N MET A 54 27.88 -2.29 -43.07
CA MET A 54 28.95 -1.55 -42.38
C MET A 54 28.39 -0.50 -41.42
N ILE A 55 27.29 0.17 -41.77
CA ILE A 55 26.65 1.15 -40.87
C ILE A 55 25.93 0.40 -39.75
N THR A 56 25.11 -0.60 -40.10
CA THR A 56 24.30 -1.31 -39.09
C THR A 56 25.12 -2.19 -38.15
N SER A 57 26.37 -2.55 -38.48
CA SER A 57 27.26 -3.30 -37.59
C SER A 57 27.66 -2.52 -36.33
N TYR A 58 27.48 -1.20 -36.31
CA TYR A 58 27.69 -0.36 -35.12
C TYR A 58 26.46 -0.30 -34.19
N LEU A 59 25.32 -0.86 -34.62
CA LEU A 59 24.08 -0.83 -33.83
C LEU A 59 24.05 -1.92 -32.77
N THR A 60 23.16 -1.79 -31.79
CA THR A 60 22.83 -2.89 -30.88
C THR A 60 21.78 -3.82 -31.50
N PRO A 61 21.59 -5.05 -31.01
CA PRO A 61 20.55 -5.94 -31.52
C PRO A 61 19.12 -5.39 -31.34
N LEU A 62 18.88 -4.56 -30.31
CA LEU A 62 17.60 -3.88 -30.13
C LEU A 62 17.37 -2.83 -31.24
N ASP A 63 18.40 -2.07 -31.58
CA ASP A 63 18.33 -1.09 -32.68
C ASP A 63 18.11 -1.80 -34.02
N MET A 64 18.80 -2.93 -34.25
CA MET A 64 18.61 -3.78 -35.42
C MET A 64 17.18 -4.33 -35.51
N LEU A 65 16.61 -4.76 -34.38
CA LEU A 65 15.22 -5.21 -34.29
C LEU A 65 14.26 -4.07 -34.64
N ASN A 66 14.46 -2.87 -34.08
CA ASN A 66 13.63 -1.71 -34.39
C ASN A 66 13.77 -1.27 -35.85
N LEU A 67 14.99 -1.30 -36.41
CA LEU A 67 15.25 -0.98 -37.80
C LEU A 67 14.49 -1.93 -38.74
N SER A 68 14.47 -3.23 -38.41
CA SER A 68 13.72 -4.24 -39.17
C SER A 68 12.22 -3.98 -39.24
N ARG A 69 11.65 -3.20 -38.31
CA ARG A 69 10.22 -2.88 -38.25
C ARG A 69 9.84 -1.58 -38.96
N SER A 70 10.81 -0.77 -39.36
CA SER A 70 10.55 0.54 -39.97
C SER A 70 10.04 0.45 -41.41
N THR A 71 10.53 -0.50 -42.21
CA THR A 71 10.08 -0.72 -43.61
C THR A 71 10.09 -2.20 -43.97
N LYS A 72 9.29 -2.60 -44.98
CA LYS A 72 9.28 -3.98 -45.51
C LYS A 72 10.66 -4.42 -46.00
N ARG A 73 11.37 -3.55 -46.75
CA ARG A 73 12.72 -3.85 -47.24
C ARG A 73 13.70 -4.12 -46.10
N MET A 74 13.70 -3.29 -45.06
CA MET A 74 14.58 -3.50 -43.90
C MET A 74 14.24 -4.79 -43.17
N ARG A 75 12.95 -5.13 -43.06
CA ARG A 75 12.53 -6.43 -42.53
C ARG A 75 13.12 -7.57 -43.34
N ASP A 76 12.97 -7.53 -44.66
CA ASP A 76 13.38 -8.62 -45.55
C ASP A 76 14.91 -8.82 -45.51
N VAL A 77 15.67 -7.71 -45.56
CA VAL A 77 17.14 -7.74 -45.50
C VAL A 77 17.63 -8.23 -44.14
N LEU A 78 17.10 -7.70 -43.03
CA LEU A 78 17.58 -8.03 -41.69
C LEU A 78 17.12 -9.40 -41.19
N SER A 79 15.97 -9.89 -41.66
CA SER A 79 15.48 -11.25 -41.37
C SER A 79 16.22 -12.33 -42.16
N SER A 80 16.87 -11.97 -43.27
CA SER A 80 17.57 -12.92 -44.14
C SER A 80 18.90 -13.34 -43.53
N LYS A 81 18.92 -14.54 -42.94
CA LYS A 81 20.11 -15.11 -42.30
C LYS A 81 21.32 -15.20 -43.23
N ALA A 82 21.12 -15.51 -44.51
CA ALA A 82 22.21 -15.62 -45.48
C ALA A 82 22.91 -14.26 -45.72
N VAL A 83 22.16 -13.16 -45.61
CA VAL A 83 22.61 -11.82 -45.99
C VAL A 83 23.06 -11.01 -44.78
N SER A 84 22.37 -11.10 -43.63
CA SER A 84 22.57 -10.21 -42.48
C SER A 84 23.36 -10.81 -41.30
N ARG A 85 23.76 -12.10 -41.36
CA ARG A 85 24.41 -12.79 -40.22
C ARG A 85 25.60 -12.03 -39.64
N HIS A 86 26.50 -11.54 -40.49
CA HIS A 86 27.70 -10.84 -40.07
C HIS A 86 27.39 -9.54 -39.31
N ALA A 87 26.37 -8.80 -39.76
CA ALA A 87 25.91 -7.59 -39.09
C ALA A 87 25.31 -7.88 -37.71
N TRP A 88 24.53 -8.96 -37.57
CA TRP A 88 24.01 -9.40 -36.28
C TRP A 88 25.10 -9.86 -35.31
N VAL A 89 26.10 -10.59 -35.80
CA VAL A 89 27.29 -10.98 -35.01
C VAL A 89 28.02 -9.74 -34.49
N ALA A 90 28.23 -8.73 -35.34
CA ALA A 90 28.84 -7.47 -34.91
C ALA A 90 27.97 -6.73 -33.88
N ALA A 91 26.67 -6.63 -34.13
CA ALA A 91 25.73 -5.97 -33.22
C ALA A 91 25.72 -6.60 -31.82
N ARG A 92 25.82 -7.93 -31.72
CA ARG A 92 25.92 -8.64 -30.44
C ARG A 92 27.20 -8.32 -29.66
N LYS A 93 28.31 -8.04 -30.36
CA LYS A 93 29.59 -7.65 -29.75
C LYS A 93 29.59 -6.21 -29.24
N ASN A 94 28.66 -5.37 -29.68
CA ASN A 94 28.50 -4.00 -29.19
C ASN A 94 27.85 -3.93 -27.79
N ILE A 95 27.35 -5.07 -27.26
CA ILE A 95 26.86 -5.17 -25.90
C ILE A 95 27.98 -5.69 -25.00
N VAL A 96 28.07 -5.17 -23.77
CA VAL A 96 29.07 -5.59 -22.80
C VAL A 96 28.41 -6.19 -21.55
N PRO A 97 28.71 -7.46 -21.18
CA PRO A 97 29.54 -8.41 -21.93
C PRO A 97 28.91 -8.80 -23.28
N ALA A 98 29.72 -9.29 -24.22
CA ALA A 98 29.25 -9.68 -25.55
C ALA A 98 28.19 -10.78 -25.45
N LEU A 99 27.13 -10.67 -26.26
CA LEU A 99 26.06 -11.67 -26.24
C LEU A 99 26.54 -13.02 -26.79
N PRO A 100 26.01 -14.14 -26.25
CA PRO A 100 26.18 -15.46 -26.84
C PRO A 100 25.77 -15.52 -28.31
N ASP A 101 26.37 -16.44 -29.06
CA ASP A 101 26.01 -16.65 -30.45
C ASP A 101 24.59 -17.22 -30.60
N CYS A 102 23.87 -16.70 -31.58
CA CYS A 102 22.53 -17.16 -31.92
C CYS A 102 22.61 -18.51 -32.67
N PRO A 103 21.95 -19.57 -32.18
CA PRO A 103 21.93 -20.86 -32.85
C PRO A 103 21.21 -20.82 -34.18
N ASP A 104 21.57 -21.75 -35.06
CA ASP A 104 21.04 -21.74 -36.42
C ASP A 104 19.52 -21.97 -36.53
N CYS A 105 18.93 -22.58 -35.50
CA CYS A 105 17.49 -22.88 -35.40
C CYS A 105 16.65 -21.79 -34.72
N ILE A 106 17.25 -20.65 -34.42
CA ILE A 106 16.62 -19.46 -33.84
C ILE A 106 16.93 -18.27 -34.76
N SER A 107 15.95 -17.40 -35.00
CA SER A 107 16.23 -16.17 -35.75
C SER A 107 16.81 -15.09 -34.84
N GLU A 108 17.73 -14.29 -35.36
CA GLU A 108 18.33 -13.15 -34.65
C GLU A 108 17.27 -12.15 -34.15
N LEU A 109 16.21 -11.95 -34.93
CA LEU A 109 15.08 -11.09 -34.55
C LEU A 109 14.32 -11.63 -33.34
N GLN A 110 14.05 -12.94 -33.30
CA GLN A 110 13.42 -13.56 -32.13
C GLN A 110 14.32 -13.48 -30.91
N TYR A 111 15.62 -13.74 -31.08
CA TYR A 111 16.57 -13.62 -29.97
C TYR A 111 16.59 -12.20 -29.40
N ALA A 112 16.72 -11.18 -30.27
CA ALA A 112 16.69 -9.78 -29.84
C ALA A 112 15.36 -9.40 -29.18
N HIS A 113 14.23 -9.87 -29.72
CA HIS A 113 12.90 -9.59 -29.17
C HIS A 113 12.76 -10.14 -27.74
N VAL A 114 13.06 -11.42 -27.56
CA VAL A 114 12.95 -12.09 -26.26
C VAL A 114 13.87 -11.43 -25.24
N LEU A 115 15.07 -11.00 -25.65
CA LEU A 115 16.04 -10.44 -24.74
C LEU A 115 15.73 -8.98 -24.33
N PHE A 116 15.31 -8.13 -25.26
CA PHE A 116 15.23 -6.68 -25.03
C PHE A 116 13.82 -6.11 -24.92
N GLU A 117 12.81 -6.79 -25.47
CA GLU A 117 11.44 -6.30 -25.42
C GLU A 117 10.66 -6.93 -24.26
N HIS A 118 9.50 -6.34 -23.96
CA HIS A 118 8.68 -6.75 -22.83
C HIS A 118 7.21 -6.97 -23.23
N SER A 119 6.93 -7.24 -24.50
CA SER A 119 5.60 -7.65 -24.96
C SER A 119 5.43 -9.16 -24.86
N CYS A 120 4.21 -9.60 -24.54
CA CYS A 120 3.84 -11.01 -24.61
C CYS A 120 3.64 -11.42 -26.07
N GLU A 121 4.30 -12.47 -26.56
CA GLU A 121 4.13 -12.93 -27.93
C GLU A 121 2.79 -13.63 -28.20
N ALA A 122 2.09 -14.05 -27.15
CA ALA A 122 0.80 -14.72 -27.28
C ALA A 122 -0.39 -13.75 -27.30
N CYS A 123 -0.30 -12.60 -26.62
CA CYS A 123 -1.43 -11.67 -26.44
C CYS A 123 -1.07 -10.18 -26.55
N ASP A 124 0.17 -9.85 -26.90
CA ASP A 124 0.71 -8.49 -27.02
C ASP A 124 0.67 -7.65 -25.75
N ALA A 125 0.28 -8.23 -24.61
CA ALA A 125 0.25 -7.52 -23.33
C ALA A 125 1.65 -6.98 -22.98
N PRO A 126 1.74 -5.71 -22.52
CA PRO A 126 3.01 -5.13 -22.14
C PRO A 126 3.53 -5.72 -20.82
N ARG A 127 4.82 -5.49 -20.53
CA ARG A 127 5.50 -5.90 -19.29
C ARG A 127 5.49 -7.42 -19.04
N ALA A 128 5.54 -8.21 -20.09
CA ALA A 128 5.76 -9.65 -20.02
C ALA A 128 7.15 -9.97 -19.44
N ARG A 129 7.19 -10.67 -18.30
CA ARG A 129 8.42 -10.90 -17.53
C ARG A 129 9.11 -12.23 -17.82
N HIS A 130 8.41 -13.22 -18.37
CA HIS A 130 8.97 -14.56 -18.58
C HIS A 130 9.55 -14.66 -19.99
N ALA A 131 10.87 -14.49 -20.11
CA ALA A 131 11.62 -14.85 -21.29
C ALA A 131 11.96 -16.34 -21.25
N LEU A 132 11.55 -17.08 -22.26
CA LEU A 132 11.97 -18.45 -22.51
C LEU A 132 13.03 -18.37 -23.60
N PHE A 133 14.27 -18.79 -23.35
CA PHE A 133 15.36 -18.66 -24.33
C PHE A 133 15.52 -19.93 -25.18
N GLU A 134 15.17 -21.07 -24.59
CA GLU A 134 15.12 -22.39 -25.20
C GLU A 134 14.07 -22.48 -26.33
N ILE A 135 12.94 -21.85 -26.10
CA ILE A 135 11.88 -21.60 -27.06
C ILE A 135 11.78 -20.09 -27.06
N PRO A 136 12.44 -19.36 -27.99
CA PRO A 136 12.62 -17.91 -27.91
C PRO A 136 11.28 -17.18 -28.01
N VAL A 137 10.55 -17.19 -26.90
CA VAL A 137 9.23 -16.59 -26.72
C VAL A 137 9.18 -15.86 -25.38
N ARG A 138 8.54 -14.69 -25.37
CA ARG A 138 8.27 -13.95 -24.13
C ARG A 138 6.79 -14.01 -23.77
N LEU A 139 6.47 -14.37 -22.53
CA LEU A 139 5.10 -14.56 -22.06
C LEU A 139 4.79 -13.74 -20.80
N CYS A 140 3.59 -13.17 -20.74
CA CYS A 140 3.01 -12.68 -19.48
C CYS A 140 2.62 -13.87 -18.60
N LYS A 141 2.40 -13.64 -17.30
CA LYS A 141 2.04 -14.71 -16.36
C LYS A 141 0.81 -15.52 -16.80
N PRO A 142 -0.32 -14.90 -17.20
CA PRO A 142 -1.49 -15.66 -17.67
C PRO A 142 -1.20 -16.52 -18.91
N CYS A 143 -0.43 -16.01 -19.88
CA CYS A 143 -0.10 -16.78 -21.07
C CYS A 143 0.89 -17.90 -20.77
N LEU A 144 1.83 -17.72 -19.84
CA LEU A 144 2.71 -18.80 -19.39
C LEU A 144 1.88 -19.94 -18.78
N GLU A 145 0.96 -19.63 -17.87
CA GLU A 145 0.09 -20.62 -17.23
C GLU A 145 -0.85 -21.32 -18.24
N ALA A 146 -1.35 -20.58 -19.22
CA ALA A 146 -2.25 -21.13 -20.25
C ALA A 146 -1.54 -21.98 -21.32
N ASN A 147 -0.26 -21.74 -21.59
CA ASN A 147 0.47 -22.36 -22.71
C ASN A 147 1.62 -23.27 -22.27
N VAL A 148 1.74 -23.57 -20.97
CA VAL A 148 2.79 -24.45 -20.45
C VAL A 148 2.21 -25.52 -19.54
N GLY A 149 2.34 -26.77 -19.97
CA GLY A 149 1.96 -27.96 -19.20
C GLY A 149 3.14 -28.90 -18.98
N THR A 150 2.99 -29.86 -18.05
CA THR A 150 3.95 -30.96 -17.91
C THR A 150 3.87 -31.91 -19.11
N GLY A 151 4.95 -32.63 -19.40
CA GLY A 151 4.96 -33.67 -20.43
C GLY A 151 3.83 -34.68 -20.24
N THR A 152 3.60 -35.13 -19.01
CA THR A 152 2.50 -36.04 -18.64
C THR A 152 1.13 -35.46 -18.98
N GLU A 153 0.87 -34.21 -18.60
CA GLU A 153 -0.39 -33.52 -18.91
C GLU A 153 -0.62 -33.38 -20.41
N LEU A 154 0.42 -32.95 -21.15
CA LEU A 154 0.33 -32.71 -22.59
C LEU A 154 0.19 -34.02 -23.37
N MET A 155 0.96 -35.06 -23.02
CA MET A 155 0.82 -36.39 -23.63
C MET A 155 -0.59 -36.93 -23.45
N LYS A 156 -1.16 -36.81 -22.24
CA LYS A 156 -2.55 -37.20 -21.95
C LYS A 156 -3.55 -36.37 -22.75
N ARG A 157 -3.45 -35.04 -22.70
CA ARG A 157 -4.34 -34.10 -23.42
C ARG A 157 -4.37 -34.37 -24.91
N TYR A 158 -3.21 -34.66 -25.49
CA TYR A 158 -3.05 -34.92 -26.91
C TYR A 158 -3.11 -36.41 -27.27
N LYS A 159 -3.56 -37.29 -26.36
CA LYS A 159 -3.77 -38.72 -26.61
C LYS A 159 -2.54 -39.43 -27.21
N ILE A 160 -1.36 -39.13 -26.69
CA ILE A 160 -0.13 -39.85 -27.04
C ILE A 160 -0.10 -41.13 -26.20
N PRO A 161 -0.08 -42.33 -26.83
CA PRO A 161 -0.05 -43.60 -26.09
C PRO A 161 1.18 -43.75 -25.18
N GLU A 162 1.02 -44.43 -24.03
CA GLU A 162 2.11 -44.63 -23.07
C GLU A 162 3.32 -45.37 -23.65
N ASN A 163 3.09 -46.33 -24.54
CA ASN A 163 4.16 -47.04 -25.26
C ASN A 163 4.95 -46.12 -26.24
N ARG A 164 4.56 -44.85 -26.36
CA ARG A 164 5.27 -43.80 -27.11
C ARG A 164 5.79 -42.68 -26.21
N ALA A 165 5.90 -42.90 -24.90
CA ALA A 165 6.45 -41.92 -23.95
C ALA A 165 7.86 -41.43 -24.34
N GLY A 166 8.67 -42.27 -25.01
CA GLY A 166 9.99 -41.89 -25.51
C GLY A 166 10.02 -40.71 -26.50
N LEU A 167 8.87 -40.37 -27.11
CA LEU A 167 8.73 -39.17 -27.93
C LEU A 167 8.93 -37.87 -27.14
N ILE A 168 8.85 -37.92 -25.81
CA ILE A 168 9.11 -36.77 -24.95
C ILE A 168 10.47 -36.12 -25.25
N THR A 169 11.45 -36.93 -25.67
CA THR A 169 12.80 -36.49 -26.03
C THR A 169 12.90 -35.61 -27.27
N LEU A 170 11.83 -35.53 -28.07
CA LEU A 170 11.76 -34.68 -29.28
C LEU A 170 11.36 -33.23 -28.98
N PHE A 171 10.85 -32.98 -27.77
CA PHE A 171 10.34 -31.68 -27.35
C PHE A 171 11.36 -30.96 -26.47
N CYS A 172 11.40 -29.64 -26.58
CA CYS A 172 12.33 -28.82 -25.84
C CYS A 172 11.74 -28.50 -24.45
N PRO A 173 12.36 -28.96 -23.34
CA PRO A 173 11.84 -28.72 -22.01
C PRO A 173 12.13 -27.28 -21.60
N LEU A 174 11.16 -26.66 -20.94
CA LEU A 174 11.30 -25.36 -20.32
C LEU A 174 11.92 -25.54 -18.94
N TYR A 175 12.83 -24.64 -18.57
CA TYR A 175 13.47 -24.63 -17.25
C TYR A 175 14.07 -26.00 -16.87
N PRO A 176 14.94 -26.60 -17.71
CA PRO A 176 15.56 -27.88 -17.38
C PRO A 176 16.29 -27.78 -16.03
N ARG A 177 16.33 -28.90 -15.29
CA ARG A 177 17.17 -29.07 -14.11
C ARG A 177 18.61 -28.64 -14.46
N TYR A 178 19.26 -27.89 -13.57
CA TYR A 178 20.65 -27.48 -13.75
C TYR A 178 21.52 -28.70 -14.07
N THR A 179 22.18 -28.70 -15.23
CA THR A 179 23.17 -29.72 -15.59
C THR A 179 24.54 -29.06 -15.72
N PRO A 180 25.54 -29.51 -14.94
CA PRO A 180 26.93 -29.11 -15.12
C PRO A 180 27.45 -29.31 -16.56
N ASN A 181 28.58 -28.69 -16.88
CA ASN A 181 29.12 -28.67 -18.24
C ASN A 181 29.54 -30.05 -18.80
N ASP A 182 29.79 -31.03 -17.93
CA ASP A 182 30.40 -32.32 -18.30
C ASP A 182 29.40 -33.50 -18.33
N VAL A 183 28.09 -33.24 -18.29
CA VAL A 183 27.10 -34.32 -18.14
C VAL A 183 26.70 -34.93 -19.49
N PRO A 184 26.71 -36.28 -19.63
CA PRO A 184 26.22 -36.98 -20.82
C PRO A 184 24.79 -36.62 -21.20
N TRP A 185 24.45 -36.69 -22.50
CA TRP A 185 23.13 -36.38 -23.06
C TRP A 185 21.96 -37.07 -22.32
N THR A 186 22.18 -38.27 -21.78
CA THR A 186 21.17 -39.04 -21.03
C THR A 186 20.68 -38.35 -19.75
N SER A 187 21.45 -37.43 -19.17
CA SER A 187 21.02 -36.64 -18.00
C SER A 187 20.32 -35.32 -18.36
N VAL A 188 20.40 -34.91 -19.64
CA VAL A 188 19.78 -33.71 -20.21
C VAL A 188 18.50 -34.05 -20.99
N ALA A 189 18.24 -35.33 -21.22
CA ALA A 189 17.08 -35.80 -21.96
C ALA A 189 15.78 -35.32 -21.28
N PRO A 190 14.83 -34.75 -22.07
CA PRO A 190 13.54 -34.32 -21.55
C PRO A 190 12.79 -35.47 -20.89
N LYS A 191 12.15 -35.21 -19.77
CA LYS A 191 11.32 -36.17 -19.02
C LYS A 191 9.86 -35.75 -19.01
N ALA A 192 8.98 -36.69 -18.67
CA ALA A 192 7.54 -36.46 -18.66
C ALA A 192 7.10 -35.44 -17.58
N ASP A 193 7.86 -35.31 -16.49
CA ASP A 193 7.63 -34.32 -15.43
C ASP A 193 8.14 -32.92 -15.79
N ASP A 194 8.97 -32.78 -16.84
CA ASP A 194 9.42 -31.47 -17.30
C ASP A 194 8.25 -30.69 -17.91
N ARG A 195 8.41 -29.36 -17.98
CA ARG A 195 7.40 -28.46 -18.55
C ARG A 195 7.71 -28.18 -20.01
N PHE A 196 6.68 -28.04 -20.84
CA PHE A 196 6.86 -27.79 -22.27
C PHE A 196 5.94 -26.66 -22.73
N TYR A 197 6.42 -25.88 -23.69
CA TYR A 197 5.59 -24.88 -24.37
C TYR A 197 4.62 -25.60 -25.32
N GLU A 198 3.34 -25.56 -24.99
CA GLU A 198 2.31 -26.35 -25.64
C GLU A 198 2.16 -26.08 -27.15
N PRO A 199 2.24 -24.83 -27.65
CA PRO A 199 2.21 -24.58 -29.09
C PRO A 199 3.36 -25.25 -29.87
N ASP A 200 4.58 -25.26 -29.31
CA ASP A 200 5.73 -25.95 -29.92
C ASP A 200 5.55 -27.47 -29.83
N PHE A 201 5.06 -27.97 -28.68
CA PHE A 201 4.70 -29.38 -28.48
C PHE A 201 3.69 -29.87 -29.54
N LEU A 202 2.63 -29.11 -29.77
CA LEU A 202 1.62 -29.48 -30.76
C LEU A 202 2.16 -29.45 -32.19
N ALA A 203 3.00 -28.47 -32.53
CA ALA A 203 3.63 -28.37 -33.84
C ALA A 203 4.54 -29.57 -34.14
N ILE A 204 5.39 -29.95 -33.19
CA ILE A 204 6.30 -31.10 -33.31
C ILE A 204 5.51 -32.41 -33.39
N LYS A 205 4.46 -32.57 -32.57
CA LYS A 205 3.57 -33.74 -32.64
C LYS A 205 2.95 -33.87 -34.04
N LYS A 206 2.41 -32.77 -34.58
CA LYS A 206 1.76 -32.77 -35.90
C LYS A 206 2.71 -33.23 -37.00
N GLN A 207 3.96 -32.74 -36.98
CA GLN A 207 4.99 -33.14 -37.95
C GLN A 207 5.39 -34.61 -37.78
N ALA A 208 5.67 -35.04 -36.55
CA ALA A 208 6.01 -36.44 -36.26
C ALA A 208 4.92 -37.41 -36.72
N TRP A 209 3.64 -37.10 -36.48
CA TRP A 209 2.52 -37.97 -36.89
C TRP A 209 2.31 -37.99 -38.41
N ALA A 210 2.56 -36.88 -39.10
CA ALA A 210 2.49 -36.83 -40.56
C ALA A 210 3.52 -37.78 -41.20
N LEU A 211 4.76 -37.77 -40.69
CA LEU A 211 5.81 -38.69 -41.13
C LEU A 211 5.49 -40.14 -40.79
N MET A 212 4.99 -40.42 -39.58
CA MET A 212 4.57 -41.77 -39.20
C MET A 212 3.43 -42.30 -40.07
N LYS A 213 2.46 -41.46 -40.44
CA LYS A 213 1.34 -41.83 -41.32
C LYS A 213 1.81 -42.11 -42.75
N ALA A 214 2.86 -41.44 -43.20
CA ALA A 214 3.49 -41.72 -44.49
C ALA A 214 4.27 -43.05 -44.52
N HIS A 215 4.39 -43.75 -43.38
CA HIS A 215 5.15 -45.00 -43.22
C HIS A 215 6.62 -44.92 -43.65
N ASP A 216 7.18 -43.71 -43.75
CA ASP A 216 8.57 -43.45 -44.08
C ASP A 216 9.44 -43.57 -42.82
N LYS A 217 9.92 -44.79 -42.56
CA LYS A 217 10.75 -45.09 -41.38
C LYS A 217 12.06 -44.31 -41.38
N VAL A 218 12.63 -44.02 -42.55
CA VAL A 218 13.91 -43.29 -42.69
C VAL A 218 13.69 -41.84 -42.31
N ALA A 219 12.65 -41.19 -42.86
CA ALA A 219 12.33 -39.80 -42.53
C ALA A 219 11.92 -39.64 -41.05
N VAL A 220 11.20 -40.60 -40.46
CA VAL A 220 10.86 -40.57 -39.02
C VAL A 220 12.12 -40.62 -38.15
N SER A 221 13.07 -41.49 -38.47
CA SER A 221 14.33 -41.61 -37.73
C SER A 221 15.17 -40.34 -37.85
N ALA A 222 15.35 -39.84 -39.08
CA ALA A 222 16.10 -38.62 -39.37
C ALA A 222 15.49 -37.39 -38.66
N TYR A 223 14.17 -37.25 -38.71
CA TYR A 223 13.46 -36.19 -37.98
C TYR A 223 13.66 -36.31 -36.47
N GLY A 224 13.57 -37.53 -35.92
CA GLY A 224 13.78 -37.75 -34.49
C GLY A 224 15.18 -37.33 -34.04
N GLU A 225 16.21 -37.63 -34.84
CA GLU A 225 17.59 -37.26 -34.54
C GLU A 225 17.84 -35.76 -34.67
N ASP A 226 17.37 -35.13 -35.75
CA ASP A 226 17.43 -33.68 -35.93
C ASP A 226 16.76 -32.94 -34.76
N ARG A 227 15.59 -33.43 -34.31
CA ARG A 227 14.90 -32.85 -33.15
C ARG A 227 15.70 -32.99 -31.86
N ARG A 228 16.32 -34.13 -31.59
CA ARG A 228 17.16 -34.32 -30.38
C ARG A 228 18.37 -33.38 -30.41
N GLN A 229 19.04 -33.27 -31.56
CA GLN A 229 20.15 -32.32 -31.73
C GLN A 229 19.67 -30.87 -31.56
N ASN A 230 18.51 -30.52 -32.10
CA ASN A 230 17.91 -29.21 -31.93
C ASN A 230 17.62 -28.87 -30.47
N VAL A 231 17.07 -29.83 -29.72
CA VAL A 231 16.83 -29.69 -28.27
C VAL A 231 18.15 -29.45 -27.55
N PHE A 232 19.20 -30.25 -27.82
CA PHE A 232 20.53 -30.05 -27.24
C PHE A 232 21.07 -28.64 -27.47
N ILE A 233 21.06 -28.19 -28.72
CA ILE A 233 21.55 -26.86 -29.11
C ILE A 233 20.78 -25.76 -28.38
N ARG A 234 19.45 -25.86 -28.28
CA ARG A 234 18.59 -24.89 -27.58
C ARG A 234 18.85 -24.87 -26.08
N MET A 235 19.09 -26.02 -25.45
CA MET A 235 19.46 -26.09 -24.03
C MET A 235 20.83 -25.43 -23.77
N LYS A 236 21.83 -25.71 -24.60
CA LYS A 236 23.16 -25.08 -24.49
C LYS A 236 23.11 -23.58 -24.74
N PHE A 237 22.30 -23.14 -25.69
CA PHE A 237 22.06 -21.72 -25.93
C PHE A 237 21.44 -21.03 -24.72
N ARG A 238 20.36 -21.60 -24.17
CA ARG A 238 19.73 -21.09 -22.93
C ARG A 238 20.76 -20.95 -21.82
N GLU A 239 21.55 -21.99 -21.57
CA GLU A 239 22.60 -21.99 -20.55
C GLU A 239 23.62 -20.84 -20.75
N ALA A 240 24.07 -20.63 -21.99
CA ALA A 240 24.96 -19.53 -22.33
C ALA A 240 24.32 -18.14 -22.09
N VAL A 241 23.03 -17.98 -22.42
CA VAL A 241 22.29 -16.73 -22.14
C VAL A 241 22.13 -16.49 -20.65
N MET A 242 21.80 -17.52 -19.86
CA MET A 242 21.69 -17.39 -18.40
C MET A 242 23.03 -16.98 -17.77
N ARG A 243 24.14 -17.62 -18.18
CA ARG A 243 25.48 -17.23 -17.73
C ARG A 243 25.82 -15.79 -18.09
N TRP A 244 25.47 -15.36 -19.30
CA TRP A 244 25.64 -13.98 -19.72
C TRP A 244 24.81 -12.99 -18.88
N GLU A 245 23.56 -13.33 -18.54
CA GLU A 245 22.71 -12.48 -17.68
C GLU A 245 23.31 -12.32 -16.27
N GLU A 246 23.85 -13.41 -15.71
CA GLU A 246 24.55 -13.40 -14.42
C GLU A 246 25.80 -12.52 -14.47
N GLU A 247 26.64 -12.67 -15.49
CA GLU A 247 27.85 -11.86 -15.68
C GLU A 247 27.49 -10.38 -15.82
N ARG A 248 26.51 -10.07 -16.67
CA ARG A 248 25.98 -8.70 -16.85
C ARG A 248 25.45 -8.13 -15.54
N ALA A 249 24.71 -8.91 -14.76
CA ALA A 249 24.18 -8.47 -13.47
C ALA A 249 25.30 -8.20 -12.44
N SER A 250 26.30 -9.08 -12.38
CA SER A 250 27.48 -8.94 -11.53
C SER A 250 28.29 -7.69 -11.90
N ARG A 251 28.57 -7.49 -13.20
CA ARG A 251 29.23 -6.29 -13.72
C ARG A 251 28.45 -5.02 -13.38
N ASN A 252 27.14 -5.01 -13.61
CA ASN A 252 26.29 -3.86 -13.29
C ASN A 252 26.29 -3.55 -11.79
N LYS A 253 26.31 -4.58 -10.93
CA LYS A 253 26.46 -4.42 -9.48
C LYS A 253 27.81 -3.81 -9.11
N ALA A 254 28.90 -4.29 -9.70
CA ALA A 254 30.24 -3.74 -9.49
C ALA A 254 30.33 -2.27 -9.92
N ILE A 255 29.78 -1.91 -11.09
CA ILE A 255 29.75 -0.52 -11.57
C ILE A 255 28.94 0.38 -10.62
N ARG A 256 27.76 -0.07 -10.17
CA ARG A 256 26.95 0.69 -9.19
C ARG A 256 27.70 0.92 -7.88
N SER A 257 28.40 -0.11 -7.39
CA SER A 257 29.20 -0.03 -6.16
C SER A 257 30.36 0.95 -6.32
N ALA A 258 31.11 0.86 -7.42
CA ALA A 258 32.22 1.75 -7.70
C ALA A 258 31.74 3.20 -7.88
N ARG A 259 30.62 3.41 -8.57
CA ARG A 259 29.98 4.72 -8.71
C ARG A 259 29.59 5.30 -7.35
N GLY A 260 28.93 4.50 -6.50
CA GLY A 260 28.54 4.91 -5.15
C GLY A 260 29.73 5.34 -4.30
N ALA A 261 30.80 4.54 -4.29
CA ALA A 261 32.04 4.85 -3.57
C ALA A 261 32.71 6.13 -4.09
N ALA A 262 32.76 6.32 -5.41
CA ALA A 262 33.32 7.54 -6.01
C ALA A 262 32.51 8.80 -5.65
N ILE A 263 31.18 8.69 -5.64
CA ILE A 263 30.29 9.79 -5.21
C ILE A 263 30.50 10.09 -3.73
N GLU A 264 30.56 9.07 -2.87
CA GLU A 264 30.80 9.23 -1.44
C GLU A 264 32.13 9.94 -1.18
N ALA A 265 33.21 9.52 -1.85
CA ALA A 265 34.53 10.16 -1.74
C ALA A 265 34.51 11.64 -2.17
N LYS A 266 33.96 11.95 -3.37
CA LYS A 266 33.87 13.32 -3.87
C LYS A 266 32.98 14.23 -3.00
N LEU A 267 31.93 13.68 -2.39
CA LEU A 267 31.12 14.42 -1.40
C LEU A 267 31.89 14.65 -0.09
N GLY A 268 32.68 13.68 0.35
CA GLY A 268 33.58 13.82 1.50
C GLY A 268 34.60 14.95 1.29
N GLU A 269 35.22 15.03 0.11
CA GLU A 269 36.10 16.14 -0.30
C GLU A 269 35.38 17.50 -0.29
N ALA A 270 34.07 17.51 -0.56
CA ALA A 270 33.22 18.70 -0.45
C ALA A 270 32.73 19.01 0.98
N GLY A 271 33.21 18.28 2.00
CA GLY A 271 32.87 18.50 3.41
C GLY A 271 31.55 17.86 3.87
N VAL A 272 31.01 16.89 3.12
CA VAL A 272 29.81 16.15 3.51
C VAL A 272 30.20 14.89 4.30
N ASN A 273 29.71 14.79 5.54
CA ASN A 273 29.83 13.56 6.31
C ASN A 273 28.87 12.49 5.77
N LYS A 274 29.30 11.22 5.78
CA LYS A 274 28.49 10.05 5.44
C LYS A 274 27.14 10.03 6.16
N ASP A 275 27.10 10.43 7.43
CA ASP A 275 25.86 10.45 8.23
C ASP A 275 24.84 11.49 7.75
N ASP A 276 25.27 12.46 6.94
CA ASP A 276 24.39 13.46 6.33
C ASP A 276 23.94 13.03 4.91
N MET A 277 24.32 11.84 4.44
CA MET A 277 23.90 11.31 3.14
C MET A 277 22.57 10.54 3.27
N PRO A 278 21.51 10.92 2.53
CA PRO A 278 20.20 10.27 2.60
C PRO A 278 20.17 8.97 1.78
N ASP A 279 21.04 8.02 2.11
CA ASP A 279 21.24 6.75 1.41
C ASP A 279 19.96 5.88 1.25
N HIS A 280 19.04 6.01 2.19
CA HIS A 280 17.74 5.33 2.22
C HIS A 280 16.72 5.95 1.25
N ALA A 281 16.85 7.24 0.90
CA ALA A 281 15.90 7.97 0.10
C ALA A 281 15.86 7.48 -1.36
N ALA A 282 14.66 7.39 -1.94
CA ALA A 282 14.49 6.90 -3.31
C ALA A 282 15.14 7.83 -4.35
N GLU A 283 15.00 9.15 -4.18
CA GLU A 283 15.62 10.15 -5.06
C GLU A 283 17.15 10.02 -5.08
N TRP A 284 17.76 9.86 -3.91
CA TRP A 284 19.19 9.60 -3.78
C TRP A 284 19.61 8.31 -4.48
N LYS A 285 18.92 7.19 -4.19
CA LYS A 285 19.18 5.89 -4.82
C LYS A 285 19.09 5.96 -6.35
N ASN A 286 18.11 6.68 -6.90
CA ASN A 286 17.95 6.82 -8.34
C ASN A 286 19.12 7.54 -9.01
N LEU A 287 19.75 8.49 -8.32
CA LEU A 287 20.91 9.24 -8.82
C LEU A 287 22.23 8.47 -8.66
N VAL A 288 22.41 7.83 -7.52
CA VAL A 288 23.67 7.17 -7.14
C VAL A 288 23.75 5.74 -7.68
N ASN A 289 22.67 4.96 -7.60
CA ASN A 289 22.65 3.53 -7.91
C ASN A 289 22.42 3.23 -9.41
N GLN A 290 23.28 3.81 -10.25
CA GLN A 290 23.19 3.67 -11.71
C GLN A 290 24.31 2.77 -12.25
N PRO A 291 24.03 1.85 -13.19
CA PRO A 291 25.03 0.97 -13.80
C PRO A 291 25.82 1.70 -14.89
N ARG A 292 26.37 2.88 -14.58
CA ARG A 292 27.25 3.65 -15.47
C ARG A 292 28.38 4.29 -14.67
N GLU A 293 29.55 4.35 -15.26
CA GLU A 293 30.72 4.99 -14.65
C GLU A 293 30.45 6.48 -14.39
N LEU A 294 31.10 7.01 -13.35
CA LEU A 294 31.06 8.43 -13.03
C LEU A 294 32.17 9.14 -13.79
N SER A 295 31.83 9.81 -14.90
CA SER A 295 32.76 10.71 -15.57
C SER A 295 32.82 12.06 -14.86
N GLU A 296 33.90 12.83 -15.06
CA GLU A 296 34.02 14.17 -14.48
C GLU A 296 32.88 15.10 -14.90
N LYS A 297 32.52 15.12 -16.20
CA LYS A 297 31.35 15.88 -16.67
C LYS A 297 30.05 15.40 -16.02
N GLY A 298 29.91 14.08 -15.81
CA GLY A 298 28.74 13.49 -15.16
C GLY A 298 28.67 13.83 -13.67
N TRP A 299 29.82 14.00 -13.01
CA TRP A 299 29.92 14.47 -11.64
C TRP A 299 29.51 15.94 -11.52
N GLU A 300 30.06 16.83 -12.35
CA GLU A 300 29.73 18.26 -12.31
C GLU A 300 28.23 18.52 -12.50
N ALA A 301 27.57 17.75 -13.37
CA ALA A 301 26.12 17.85 -13.54
C ALA A 301 25.32 17.30 -12.35
N LEU A 302 25.86 16.29 -11.64
CA LEU A 302 25.17 15.58 -10.57
C LEU A 302 25.35 16.24 -9.20
N ARG A 303 26.52 16.85 -8.96
CA ARG A 303 26.94 17.41 -7.67
C ARG A 303 25.93 18.39 -7.06
N PRO A 304 25.36 19.38 -7.79
CA PRO A 304 24.42 20.33 -7.20
C PRO A 304 23.18 19.67 -6.62
N GLU A 305 22.65 18.65 -7.31
CA GLU A 305 21.44 17.96 -6.87
C GLU A 305 21.70 17.09 -5.63
N LEU A 306 22.85 16.42 -5.57
CA LEU A 306 23.23 15.66 -4.37
C LEU A 306 23.41 16.58 -3.15
N LEU A 307 24.04 17.75 -3.33
CA LEU A 307 24.21 18.71 -2.24
C LEU A 307 22.86 19.29 -1.76
N ARG A 308 21.92 19.54 -2.69
CA ARG A 308 20.54 19.94 -2.35
C ARG A 308 19.86 18.90 -1.46
N LEU A 309 19.95 17.63 -1.83
CA LEU A 309 19.37 16.51 -1.06
C LEU A 309 20.03 16.35 0.32
N VAL A 310 21.35 16.52 0.40
CA VAL A 310 22.09 16.52 1.67
C VAL A 310 21.62 17.63 2.58
N GLU A 311 21.48 18.88 2.10
CA GLU A 311 21.05 19.99 2.96
C GLU A 311 19.58 19.85 3.40
N GLU A 312 18.70 19.34 2.53
CA GLU A 312 17.33 19.02 2.91
C GLU A 312 17.29 17.95 4.00
N TYR A 313 18.10 16.89 3.86
CA TYR A 313 18.22 15.85 4.87
C TYR A 313 18.79 16.37 6.19
N ARG A 314 19.84 17.19 6.14
CA ARG A 314 20.40 17.88 7.32
C ARG A 314 19.34 18.70 8.04
N LYS A 315 18.55 19.49 7.30
CA LYS A 315 17.45 20.29 7.87
C LYS A 315 16.42 19.41 8.58
N ARG A 316 15.97 18.32 7.93
CA ARG A 316 15.04 17.36 8.54
C ARG A 316 15.61 16.70 9.79
N ARG A 317 16.88 16.30 9.75
CA ARG A 317 17.55 15.68 10.90
C ARG A 317 17.68 16.65 12.07
N ARG A 318 18.11 17.90 11.82
CA ARG A 318 18.16 18.96 12.84
C ARG A 318 16.78 19.22 13.45
N GLN A 319 15.73 19.27 12.63
CA GLN A 319 14.36 19.44 13.10
C GLN A 319 13.91 18.26 13.96
N GLY A 320 14.10 17.01 13.50
CA GLY A 320 13.76 15.83 14.29
C GLY A 320 14.51 15.73 15.62
N GLN A 321 15.78 16.16 15.66
CA GLN A 321 16.53 16.27 16.91
C GLN A 321 15.95 17.34 17.85
N ARG A 322 15.52 18.50 17.32
CA ARG A 322 14.84 19.53 18.11
C ARG A 322 13.51 19.02 18.65
N ASP A 323 12.69 18.40 17.81
CA ASP A 323 11.39 17.86 18.19
C ASP A 323 11.51 16.78 19.27
N ALA A 324 12.53 15.91 19.16
CA ALA A 324 12.84 14.92 20.18
C ALA A 324 13.24 15.56 21.52
N ARG A 325 14.08 16.61 21.50
CA ARG A 325 14.43 17.36 22.73
C ARG A 325 13.21 18.02 23.34
N VAL A 326 12.40 18.72 22.55
CA VAL A 326 11.16 19.35 23.01
C VAL A 326 10.24 18.32 23.65
N TYR A 327 10.03 17.17 23.00
CA TYR A 327 9.22 16.10 23.55
C TYR A 327 9.75 15.58 24.90
N GLN A 328 11.04 15.29 25.00
CA GLN A 328 11.65 14.79 26.25
C GLN A 328 11.51 15.79 27.40
N ARG A 329 11.68 17.08 27.12
CA ARG A 329 11.55 18.15 28.12
C ARG A 329 10.10 18.37 28.53
N SER A 330 9.17 18.34 27.57
CA SER A 330 7.73 18.42 27.86
C SER A 330 7.26 17.21 28.68
N ASP A 331 7.81 16.02 28.43
CA ASP A 331 7.54 14.83 29.25
C ASP A 331 8.03 15.00 30.70
N LYS A 332 9.19 15.63 30.89
CA LYS A 332 9.70 15.95 32.24
C LYS A 332 8.82 16.97 32.96
N LEU A 333 8.39 18.03 32.28
CA LEU A 333 7.43 18.99 32.82
C LEU A 333 6.10 18.33 33.19
N ARG A 334 5.60 17.44 32.32
CA ARG A 334 4.39 16.64 32.59
C ARG A 334 4.52 15.82 33.87
N LYS A 335 5.70 15.25 34.15
CA LYS A 335 5.93 14.52 35.42
C LYS A 335 5.81 15.41 36.66
N TYR A 336 6.28 16.67 36.60
CA TYR A 336 6.08 17.62 37.70
C TYR A 336 4.59 17.96 37.86
N HIS A 337 3.91 18.22 36.75
CA HIS A 337 2.48 18.47 36.73
C HIS A 337 1.67 17.30 37.34
N ASP A 338 1.90 16.07 36.87
CA ASP A 338 1.12 14.90 37.29
C ASP A 338 1.36 14.58 38.78
N ALA A 339 2.58 14.82 39.29
CA ALA A 339 2.90 14.68 40.70
C ALA A 339 2.22 15.75 41.58
N PHE A 340 1.98 16.94 41.03
CA PHE A 340 1.37 18.07 41.75
C PHE A 340 -0.16 18.04 41.73
N ILE A 341 -0.76 17.87 40.54
CA ILE A 341 -2.23 17.87 40.36
C ILE A 341 -2.86 16.52 40.76
N GLY A 342 -2.12 15.42 40.63
CA GLY A 342 -2.66 14.07 40.84
C GLY A 342 -3.73 13.68 39.80
N PRO A 343 -4.48 12.59 40.04
CA PRO A 343 -5.54 12.16 39.14
C PRO A 343 -6.79 13.05 39.29
N SER A 344 -6.78 14.20 38.61
CA SER A 344 -7.86 15.19 38.66
C SER A 344 -8.17 15.76 37.28
N ILE A 345 -9.40 16.27 37.10
CA ILE A 345 -9.77 17.07 35.93
C ILE A 345 -9.54 18.53 36.30
N PRO A 346 -8.81 19.31 35.49
CA PRO A 346 -8.38 19.04 34.12
C PRO A 346 -7.12 18.16 33.99
N SER A 347 -7.07 17.34 32.93
CA SER A 347 -5.90 16.54 32.53
C SER A 347 -4.77 17.40 31.97
N TRP A 348 -3.56 16.83 31.80
CA TRP A 348 -2.43 17.49 31.12
C TRP A 348 -2.82 18.14 29.77
N GLY A 349 -3.65 17.46 28.97
CA GLY A 349 -4.09 17.99 27.68
C GLY A 349 -4.90 19.28 27.76
N GLN A 350 -5.50 19.57 28.92
CA GLN A 350 -6.28 20.78 29.17
C GLN A 350 -5.48 21.80 29.97
N THR A 351 -4.72 21.36 30.97
CA THR A 351 -3.86 22.27 31.76
C THR A 351 -2.72 22.83 30.92
N SER A 352 -2.22 22.11 29.92
CA SER A 352 -1.24 22.64 28.96
C SER A 352 -1.73 23.85 28.16
N GLU A 353 -3.05 24.09 28.11
CA GLU A 353 -3.64 25.28 27.49
C GLU A 353 -3.77 26.48 28.44
N PHE A 354 -3.50 26.28 29.74
CA PHE A 354 -3.57 27.33 30.75
C PHE A 354 -2.40 28.31 30.61
N SER A 355 -2.58 29.53 31.10
CA SER A 355 -1.58 30.58 30.93
C SER A 355 -0.29 30.25 31.67
N SER A 356 -0.41 29.71 32.90
CA SER A 356 0.73 29.26 33.71
C SER A 356 1.56 28.18 32.99
N MET A 357 0.90 27.15 32.46
CA MET A 357 1.58 26.04 31.77
C MET A 357 2.08 26.43 30.38
N LYS A 358 1.35 27.27 29.64
CA LYS A 358 1.80 27.81 28.35
C LYS A 358 3.09 28.61 28.50
N ALA A 359 3.25 29.36 29.59
CA ALA A 359 4.49 30.06 29.86
C ALA A 359 5.67 29.09 30.01
N LEU A 360 5.49 28.01 30.77
CA LEU A 360 6.52 26.97 30.94
C LEU A 360 6.79 26.18 29.64
N LEU A 361 5.77 25.91 28.84
CA LEU A 361 5.94 25.26 27.53
C LEU A 361 6.70 26.14 26.54
N LYS A 362 6.52 27.47 26.59
CA LYS A 362 7.31 28.43 25.79
C LYS A 362 8.78 28.43 26.16
N VAL A 363 9.13 28.24 27.44
CA VAL A 363 10.54 28.05 27.84
C VAL A 363 11.15 26.83 27.12
N ILE A 364 10.38 25.75 26.98
CA ILE A 364 10.85 24.55 26.29
C ILE A 364 10.98 24.78 24.78
N THR A 365 10.01 25.44 24.15
CA THR A 365 9.96 25.60 22.68
C THR A 365 10.82 26.75 22.15
N ASP A 366 10.80 27.89 22.85
CA ASP A 366 11.33 29.17 22.38
C ASP A 366 12.74 29.41 22.93
N GLU A 367 12.97 29.08 24.21
CA GLU A 367 14.30 29.20 24.86
C GLU A 367 15.16 27.92 24.71
N ASP A 368 14.61 26.84 24.14
CA ASP A 368 15.27 25.54 23.91
C ASP A 368 16.00 24.99 25.17
N ARG A 369 15.38 25.15 26.35
CA ARG A 369 15.91 24.66 27.64
C ARG A 369 14.89 23.90 28.48
N GLU A 370 15.38 23.22 29.51
CA GLU A 370 14.53 22.54 30.49
C GLU A 370 13.93 23.53 31.50
N VAL A 371 12.71 23.23 31.93
CA VAL A 371 12.05 23.88 33.07
C VAL A 371 12.54 23.19 34.34
N SER A 372 13.10 23.97 35.26
CA SER A 372 13.54 23.52 36.57
C SER A 372 12.36 23.24 37.50
N LYS A 373 12.62 22.54 38.62
CA LYS A 373 11.59 22.25 39.62
C LYS A 373 11.11 23.55 40.29
N GLU A 374 12.01 24.50 40.47
CA GLU A 374 11.77 25.81 41.09
C GLU A 374 10.89 26.70 40.20
N GLU A 375 11.11 26.69 38.88
CA GLU A 375 10.26 27.39 37.92
C GLU A 375 8.85 26.80 37.85
N PHE A 376 8.73 25.47 37.94
CA PHE A 376 7.42 24.84 38.06
C PHE A 376 6.74 25.24 39.37
N ALA A 377 7.47 25.20 40.50
CA ALA A 377 6.94 25.59 41.81
C ALA A 377 6.44 27.05 41.85
N ALA A 378 7.09 27.96 41.11
CA ALA A 378 6.63 29.33 40.98
C ALA A 378 5.27 29.46 40.25
N ALA A 379 4.95 28.53 39.36
CA ALA A 379 3.69 28.49 38.61
C ALA A 379 2.56 27.74 39.36
N GLU A 380 2.87 27.01 40.43
CA GLU A 380 1.90 26.21 41.20
C GLU A 380 0.68 27.01 41.71
N PRO A 381 0.82 28.22 42.27
CA PRO A 381 -0.34 28.98 42.76
C PRO A 381 -1.29 29.42 41.64
N ASP A 382 -0.73 29.82 40.50
CA ASP A 382 -1.50 30.22 39.32
C ASP A 382 -2.19 29.00 38.69
N LEU A 383 -1.49 27.88 38.60
CA LEU A 383 -2.02 26.62 38.10
C LEU A 383 -3.19 26.14 38.96
N LEU A 384 -3.08 26.16 40.29
CA LEU A 384 -4.18 25.77 41.18
C LEU A 384 -5.41 26.68 41.00
N ARG A 385 -5.20 27.99 40.86
CA ARG A 385 -6.29 28.93 40.60
C ARG A 385 -6.98 28.63 39.27
N GLU A 386 -6.22 28.41 38.19
CA GLU A 386 -6.77 28.08 36.87
C GLU A 386 -7.49 26.71 36.88
N VAL A 387 -6.99 25.73 37.63
CA VAL A 387 -7.66 24.44 37.87
C VAL A 387 -8.99 24.64 38.59
N GLU A 388 -9.02 25.45 39.64
CA GLU A 388 -10.25 25.74 40.38
C GLU A 388 -11.27 26.46 39.48
N GLU A 389 -10.85 27.48 38.73
CA GLU A 389 -11.69 28.19 37.77
C GLU A 389 -12.26 27.24 36.70
N PHE A 390 -11.44 26.31 36.21
CA PHE A 390 -11.87 25.29 35.26
C PHE A 390 -12.94 24.38 35.87
N GLN A 391 -12.71 23.86 37.08
CA GLN A 391 -13.67 22.99 37.75
C GLN A 391 -14.97 23.72 38.12
N GLN A 392 -14.89 24.99 38.52
CA GLN A 392 -16.07 25.84 38.73
C GLN A 392 -16.85 26.02 37.44
N LYS A 393 -16.17 26.30 36.31
CA LYS A 393 -16.81 26.37 35.00
C LYS A 393 -17.47 25.03 34.65
N MET A 394 -16.79 23.92 34.92
CA MET A 394 -17.31 22.59 34.68
C MET A 394 -18.63 22.35 35.43
N ARG A 395 -18.68 22.71 36.71
CA ARG A 395 -19.91 22.64 37.53
C ARG A 395 -21.01 23.54 36.97
N ARG A 396 -20.70 24.79 36.60
CA ARG A 396 -21.66 25.71 35.98
C ARG A 396 -22.26 25.14 34.70
N ASP A 397 -21.43 24.58 33.83
CA ASP A 397 -21.88 23.97 32.58
C ASP A 397 -22.84 22.79 32.85
N MET A 398 -22.60 21.99 33.90
CA MET A 398 -23.50 20.89 34.29
C MET A 398 -24.82 21.37 34.89
N VAL A 399 -24.79 22.42 35.71
CA VAL A 399 -26.02 23.07 36.23
C VAL A 399 -26.85 23.63 35.07
N GLU A 400 -26.23 24.22 34.06
CA GLU A 400 -26.92 24.73 32.87
C GLU A 400 -27.60 23.59 32.07
N LEU A 401 -26.98 22.41 31.99
CA LEU A 401 -27.62 21.23 31.40
C LEU A 401 -28.86 20.80 32.18
N LEU A 402 -28.78 20.78 33.52
CA LEU A 402 -29.93 20.46 34.38
C LEU A 402 -31.07 21.49 34.22
N ALA A 403 -30.73 22.78 34.14
CA ALA A 403 -31.70 23.84 33.88
C ALA A 403 -32.40 23.66 32.52
N LYS A 404 -31.63 23.40 31.45
CA LYS A 404 -32.17 23.14 30.10
C LYS A 404 -33.05 21.90 30.04
N ALA A 405 -32.73 20.89 30.84
CA ALA A 405 -33.54 19.69 30.94
C ALA A 405 -34.81 19.89 31.77
N GLY A 406 -34.98 21.03 32.47
CA GLY A 406 -36.15 21.33 33.31
C GLY A 406 -36.09 20.71 34.72
N VAL A 407 -34.89 20.38 35.21
CA VAL A 407 -34.68 19.80 36.56
C VAL A 407 -34.77 20.88 37.64
N LEU A 408 -34.38 22.12 37.31
CA LEU A 408 -34.46 23.25 38.23
C LEU A 408 -35.82 23.96 38.10
N PRO A 409 -36.47 24.34 39.21
CA PRO A 409 -37.68 25.13 39.14
C PRO A 409 -37.38 26.46 38.43
N PRO A 410 -38.28 26.98 37.58
CA PRO A 410 -38.10 28.28 36.97
C PRO A 410 -37.97 29.31 38.09
N THR A 411 -36.81 29.97 38.17
CA THR A 411 -36.61 31.05 39.15
C THR A 411 -37.66 32.11 38.86
N ALA A 412 -38.54 32.38 39.83
CA ALA A 412 -39.57 33.39 39.75
C ALA A 412 -38.96 34.80 39.73
N GLY A 413 -38.33 35.15 38.61
CA GLY A 413 -37.99 36.52 38.26
C GLY A 413 -39.20 37.16 37.60
N ARG A 414 -39.96 37.92 38.38
CA ARG A 414 -41.12 38.67 37.91
C ARG A 414 -40.67 39.67 36.83
N SER A 415 -40.84 39.34 35.55
CA SER A 415 -40.76 40.32 34.46
C SER A 415 -41.88 40.07 33.46
N THR A 416 -42.75 41.07 33.35
CA THR A 416 -43.93 41.07 32.50
C THR A 416 -43.54 41.18 31.01
N LYS A 417 -44.06 40.24 30.21
CA LYS A 417 -44.23 40.28 28.75
C LYS A 417 -42.96 40.50 27.90
N GLY A 418 -42.44 39.41 27.34
CA GLY A 418 -41.63 39.42 26.13
C GLY A 418 -40.73 38.18 26.04
N LYS A 419 -40.88 37.42 24.94
CA LYS A 419 -40.07 36.24 24.52
C LYS A 419 -38.93 35.87 25.50
N GLU A 420 -39.20 34.90 26.36
CA GLU A 420 -38.26 34.37 27.35
C GLU A 420 -36.98 33.86 26.66
N LYS A 421 -35.89 34.62 26.79
CA LYS A 421 -34.57 34.01 26.87
C LYS A 421 -34.44 33.49 28.30
N ALA A 422 -34.31 32.17 28.46
CA ALA A 422 -33.98 31.56 29.74
C ALA A 422 -32.77 32.29 30.34
N VAL A 423 -32.97 32.98 31.46
CA VAL A 423 -31.88 33.61 32.21
C VAL A 423 -31.04 32.47 32.81
N PRO A 424 -29.71 32.44 32.61
CA PRO A 424 -28.88 31.41 33.22
C PRO A 424 -29.08 31.42 34.73
N VAL A 425 -29.40 30.26 35.32
CA VAL A 425 -29.50 30.11 36.77
C VAL A 425 -28.10 30.37 37.34
N SER A 426 -27.85 31.57 37.85
CA SER A 426 -26.58 31.92 38.48
C SER A 426 -26.56 31.43 39.92
N LEU A 427 -26.30 30.14 40.11
CA LEU A 427 -26.06 29.56 41.44
C LEU A 427 -24.66 29.94 41.94
N SER A 428 -24.50 30.08 43.25
CA SER A 428 -23.18 30.12 43.86
C SER A 428 -22.46 28.78 43.64
N ASP A 429 -21.12 28.75 43.67
CA ASP A 429 -20.38 27.48 43.51
C ASP A 429 -20.71 26.47 44.62
N HIS A 430 -21.05 26.96 45.81
CA HIS A 430 -21.55 26.15 46.92
C HIS A 430 -22.89 25.48 46.58
N ASP A 431 -23.84 26.24 46.05
CA ASP A 431 -25.17 25.71 45.70
C ASP A 431 -25.11 24.81 44.47
N ALA A 432 -24.22 25.12 43.52
CA ALA A 432 -23.94 24.24 42.38
C ALA A 432 -23.39 22.88 42.84
N ARG A 433 -22.45 22.87 43.81
CA ARG A 433 -21.95 21.62 44.41
C ARG A 433 -23.05 20.85 45.11
N ALA A 434 -23.86 21.52 45.94
CA ALA A 434 -24.96 20.88 46.66
C ALA A 434 -25.97 20.25 45.69
N LEU A 435 -26.34 20.96 44.62
CA LEU A 435 -27.24 20.44 43.59
C LEU A 435 -26.66 19.23 42.83
N LEU A 436 -25.39 19.32 42.42
CA LEU A 436 -24.72 18.26 41.68
C LEU A 436 -24.47 17.00 42.51
N ASP A 437 -24.57 17.11 43.83
CA ASP A 437 -24.52 15.99 44.78
C ASP A 437 -25.92 15.41 45.08
N THR A 438 -26.97 15.77 44.33
CA THR A 438 -28.32 15.20 44.50
C THR A 438 -28.63 14.13 43.43
N PRO A 439 -29.56 13.20 43.72
CA PRO A 439 -30.08 12.27 42.72
C PRO A 439 -30.79 12.93 41.53
N ALA A 440 -31.12 14.23 41.60
CA ALA A 440 -31.65 14.93 40.45
C ALA A 440 -30.56 15.21 39.38
N ALA A 441 -29.28 15.16 39.77
CA ALA A 441 -28.12 15.49 38.95
C ALA A 441 -27.35 14.25 38.44
N PHE A 442 -28.06 13.32 37.81
CA PHE A 442 -27.44 12.20 37.10
C PHE A 442 -27.26 12.49 35.62
N PHE A 443 -26.16 12.00 35.05
CA PHE A 443 -25.71 12.30 33.70
C PHE A 443 -25.35 11.05 32.91
N VAL A 444 -25.37 11.14 31.59
CA VAL A 444 -24.91 10.09 30.66
C VAL A 444 -23.77 10.64 29.81
N CYS A 445 -22.68 9.89 29.70
CA CYS A 445 -21.57 10.23 28.81
C CYS A 445 -21.80 9.69 27.40
N ASN A 446 -21.73 10.57 26.40
CA ASN A 446 -21.92 10.28 24.98
C ASN A 446 -20.67 10.50 24.12
N ALA A 447 -19.49 10.71 24.73
CA ALA A 447 -18.25 11.06 24.01
C ALA A 447 -17.86 10.05 22.90
N LEU A 448 -18.25 8.77 23.02
CA LEU A 448 -17.92 7.69 22.07
C LEU A 448 -19.06 7.24 21.14
N ARG A 449 -20.26 7.85 21.19
CA ARG A 449 -21.42 7.43 20.38
C ARG A 449 -21.22 7.54 18.86
N ARG A 450 -20.17 8.22 18.38
CA ARG A 450 -19.85 8.34 16.96
C ARG A 450 -18.95 7.23 16.39
N GLN A 451 -18.36 6.34 17.22
CA GLN A 451 -17.38 5.35 16.72
C GLN A 451 -17.54 3.89 17.18
N ARG A 452 -18.47 3.53 18.09
CA ARG A 452 -18.67 2.12 18.51
C ARG A 452 -20.13 1.66 18.45
N LYS A 453 -20.32 0.38 18.11
CA LYS A 453 -21.59 -0.35 18.22
C LYS A 453 -22.15 -0.22 19.63
N VAL A 454 -23.44 0.09 19.71
CA VAL A 454 -24.28 0.19 20.91
C VAL A 454 -23.97 -0.95 21.88
N GLY A 455 -23.49 -0.64 23.08
CA GLY A 455 -23.30 -1.66 24.13
C GLY A 455 -22.49 -1.28 25.37
N SER A 456 -21.54 -0.32 25.34
CA SER A 456 -20.62 -0.13 26.50
C SER A 456 -20.58 1.26 27.16
N CYS A 457 -21.37 2.25 26.71
CA CYS A 457 -21.34 3.61 27.29
C CYS A 457 -22.74 4.12 27.67
N CYS A 458 -23.68 3.22 27.98
CA CYS A 458 -25.04 3.56 28.41
C CYS A 458 -25.19 3.53 29.93
N ARG A 459 -24.11 3.88 30.66
CA ARG A 459 -24.15 4.02 32.12
C ARG A 459 -24.50 5.46 32.45
N VAL A 460 -25.32 5.60 33.48
CA VAL A 460 -25.67 6.87 34.07
C VAL A 460 -24.68 7.09 35.23
N TYR A 461 -24.34 8.34 35.56
CA TYR A 461 -23.31 8.67 36.53
C TYR A 461 -23.76 9.86 37.39
N SER A 462 -23.44 9.85 38.69
CA SER A 462 -23.49 11.07 39.49
C SER A 462 -22.46 12.06 38.95
N TYR A 463 -22.51 13.34 39.35
CA TYR A 463 -21.47 14.29 38.92
C TYR A 463 -20.05 13.81 39.28
N ALA A 464 -19.85 13.32 40.51
CA ALA A 464 -18.56 12.78 40.94
C ALA A 464 -18.16 11.53 40.12
N GLY A 465 -19.09 10.60 39.92
CA GLY A 465 -18.84 9.39 39.11
C GLY A 465 -18.58 9.71 37.63
N LEU A 466 -19.16 10.79 37.10
CA LEU A 466 -18.92 11.24 35.73
C LEU A 466 -17.50 11.79 35.58
N VAL A 467 -17.02 12.54 36.56
CA VAL A 467 -15.64 13.04 36.60
C VAL A 467 -14.65 11.87 36.67
N GLU A 468 -14.91 10.86 37.51
CA GLU A 468 -14.09 9.65 37.59
C GLU A 468 -14.11 8.83 36.30
N HIS A 469 -15.31 8.59 35.73
CA HIS A 469 -15.47 7.96 34.41
C HIS A 469 -14.67 8.69 33.34
N TRP A 470 -14.70 10.03 33.35
CA TRP A 470 -13.98 10.83 32.37
C TRP A 470 -12.46 10.70 32.52
N LEU A 471 -11.95 10.62 33.74
CA LEU A 471 -10.53 10.38 34.01
C LEU A 471 -10.06 8.99 33.54
N HIS A 472 -10.88 7.96 33.75
CA HIS A 472 -10.50 6.58 33.43
C HIS A 472 -10.71 6.22 31.96
N ASP A 473 -11.89 6.56 31.40
CA ASP A 473 -12.31 6.08 30.08
C ASP A 473 -12.05 7.09 28.95
N HIS A 474 -11.76 8.35 29.29
CA HIS A 474 -11.47 9.43 28.33
C HIS A 474 -10.16 10.21 28.62
N PRO A 475 -9.04 9.54 28.96
CA PRO A 475 -7.81 10.21 29.40
C PRO A 475 -7.16 11.12 28.33
N CYS A 476 -7.54 10.93 27.06
CA CYS A 476 -7.02 11.70 25.92
C CYS A 476 -8.02 12.73 25.36
N HIS A 477 -9.23 12.85 25.92
CA HIS A 477 -10.27 13.76 25.41
C HIS A 477 -10.46 14.97 26.34
N PRO A 478 -10.39 16.21 25.81
CA PRO A 478 -10.75 17.40 26.57
C PRO A 478 -12.20 17.31 27.04
N TRP A 479 -12.46 17.69 28.30
CA TRP A 479 -13.82 17.83 28.83
C TRP A 479 -14.66 18.74 27.94
N ALA A 480 -15.82 18.24 27.53
CA ALA A 480 -16.77 18.99 26.71
C ALA A 480 -18.20 18.75 27.22
N PRO A 481 -18.92 19.79 27.70
CA PRO A 481 -20.31 19.65 28.15
C PRO A 481 -21.25 19.05 27.12
N SER A 482 -20.98 19.29 25.82
CA SER A 482 -21.77 18.75 24.71
C SER A 482 -21.69 17.23 24.57
N ALA A 483 -20.73 16.58 25.23
CA ALA A 483 -20.60 15.14 25.26
C ALA A 483 -21.39 14.49 26.41
N VAL A 484 -22.13 15.28 27.19
CA VAL A 484 -22.86 14.84 28.37
C VAL A 484 -24.35 15.18 28.21
N GLU A 485 -25.24 14.24 28.58
CA GLU A 485 -26.69 14.44 28.61
C GLU A 485 -27.22 14.23 30.03
N VAL A 486 -28.34 14.88 30.39
CA VAL A 486 -29.05 14.61 31.64
C VAL A 486 -29.75 13.26 31.53
N ALA A 487 -29.64 12.41 32.54
CA ALA A 487 -30.09 11.03 32.47
C ALA A 487 -31.61 10.85 32.50
N TRP A 488 -32.33 11.81 33.08
CA TRP A 488 -33.74 11.69 33.40
C TRP A 488 -34.64 12.41 32.39
N ASP A 489 -35.60 11.67 31.82
CA ASP A 489 -36.80 12.25 31.18
C ASP A 489 -37.86 12.65 32.22
N ASP A 490 -38.89 13.41 31.80
CA ASP A 490 -39.90 13.97 32.71
C ASP A 490 -40.64 12.89 33.54
N GLY A 491 -40.95 11.74 32.94
CA GLY A 491 -41.64 10.64 33.63
C GLY A 491 -40.73 9.87 34.60
N GLN A 492 -39.42 9.82 34.32
CA GLN A 492 -38.43 9.23 35.21
C GLN A 492 -38.16 10.11 36.44
N ARG A 493 -38.30 11.43 36.34
CA ARG A 493 -38.14 12.35 37.49
C ARG A 493 -39.26 12.22 38.51
N GLU A 494 -40.51 12.15 38.05
CA GLU A 494 -41.65 11.87 38.93
C GLU A 494 -41.48 10.53 39.66
N SER A 495 -41.00 9.51 38.93
CA SER A 495 -40.69 8.20 39.50
C SER A 495 -39.57 8.25 40.56
N LEU A 496 -38.53 9.07 40.34
CA LEU A 496 -37.44 9.28 41.30
C LEU A 496 -37.93 9.99 42.57
N ALA A 497 -38.74 11.04 42.45
CA ALA A 497 -39.32 11.75 43.58
C ALA A 497 -40.17 10.83 44.47
N HIS A 498 -41.03 10.00 43.84
CA HIS A 498 -41.80 8.98 44.54
C HIS A 498 -40.91 7.94 45.24
N LEU A 499 -39.80 7.56 44.61
CA LEU A 499 -38.86 6.58 45.13
C LEU A 499 -38.07 7.11 46.34
N LEU A 500 -37.57 8.35 46.26
CA LEU A 500 -36.91 9.00 47.40
C LEU A 500 -37.89 9.15 48.57
N SER A 501 -39.13 9.57 48.31
CA SER A 501 -40.20 9.64 49.30
C SER A 501 -40.51 8.28 49.93
N ALA A 502 -40.58 7.21 49.12
CA ALA A 502 -40.78 5.85 49.60
C ALA A 502 -39.62 5.33 50.47
N LEU A 503 -38.41 5.86 50.31
CA LEU A 503 -37.24 5.57 51.15
C LEU A 503 -37.14 6.49 52.39
N GLY A 504 -38.07 7.44 52.54
CA GLY A 504 -38.06 8.45 53.60
C GLY A 504 -36.99 9.52 53.41
N LEU A 505 -36.59 9.79 52.16
CA LEU A 505 -35.57 10.78 51.79
C LEU A 505 -36.21 11.94 51.02
N GLN A 506 -35.67 13.15 51.19
CA GLN A 506 -36.11 14.33 50.45
C GLN A 506 -35.34 14.49 49.14
N GLU A 507 -35.86 15.23 48.16
CA GLU A 507 -35.24 15.39 46.83
C GLU A 507 -33.83 15.99 46.86
N HIS A 508 -33.52 16.83 47.85
CA HIS A 508 -32.22 17.45 48.04
C HIS A 508 -31.27 16.61 48.91
N THR A 509 -31.60 15.34 49.16
CA THR A 509 -30.72 14.45 49.93
C THR A 509 -29.45 14.15 49.12
N PRO A 510 -28.25 14.30 49.69
CA PRO A 510 -26.99 13.94 49.03
C PRO A 510 -26.97 12.49 48.53
N VAL A 511 -26.33 12.24 47.39
CA VAL A 511 -26.20 10.89 46.80
C VAL A 511 -25.59 9.91 47.80
N SER A 512 -24.56 10.33 48.54
CA SER A 512 -23.91 9.53 49.58
C SER A 512 -24.86 9.09 50.72
N ALA A 513 -25.82 9.94 51.10
CA ALA A 513 -26.82 9.60 52.12
C ALA A 513 -27.87 8.62 51.57
N VAL A 514 -28.22 8.72 50.29
CA VAL A 514 -29.05 7.72 49.59
C VAL A 514 -28.32 6.37 49.56
N GLU A 515 -27.04 6.36 49.21
CA GLU A 515 -26.20 5.15 49.21
C GLU A 515 -26.13 4.48 50.58
N ALA A 516 -25.85 5.25 51.63
CA ALA A 516 -25.78 4.74 53.00
C ALA A 516 -27.13 4.14 53.44
N ARG A 517 -28.24 4.80 53.07
CA ARG A 517 -29.60 4.32 53.39
C ARG A 517 -29.91 3.00 52.70
N VAL A 518 -29.55 2.86 51.43
CA VAL A 518 -29.75 1.66 50.63
C VAL A 518 -28.86 0.51 51.13
N ARG A 519 -27.56 0.76 51.36
CA ARG A 519 -26.61 -0.23 51.89
C ARG A 519 -26.96 -0.72 53.29
N SER A 520 -27.62 0.10 54.10
CA SER A 520 -28.08 -0.30 55.45
C SER A 520 -29.21 -1.33 55.45
N GLY A 521 -29.74 -1.73 54.28
CA GLY A 521 -30.83 -2.72 54.16
C GLY A 521 -32.18 -2.24 54.71
N ARG A 522 -32.27 -1.01 55.20
CA ARG A 522 -33.48 -0.44 55.82
C ARG A 522 -34.32 0.38 54.84
N ALA A 523 -34.28 0.06 53.56
CA ALA A 523 -35.16 0.64 52.54
C ALA A 523 -36.54 -0.01 52.70
N LYS A 524 -37.36 0.52 53.62
CA LYS A 524 -38.76 0.12 53.74
C LYS A 524 -39.59 1.16 53.00
N CYS A 525 -40.38 0.71 52.03
CA CYS A 525 -41.45 1.48 51.42
C CYS A 525 -42.31 2.12 52.52
N SER A 526 -42.93 3.27 52.25
CA SER A 526 -43.96 3.87 53.14
C SER A 526 -45.12 2.91 53.46
N CYS A 527 -45.28 1.85 52.66
CA CYS A 527 -46.18 0.72 52.84
C CYS A 527 -45.65 -0.41 53.75
N GLY A 528 -44.46 -0.28 54.35
CA GLY A 528 -43.86 -1.24 55.30
C GLY A 528 -43.10 -2.41 54.68
N VAL A 529 -43.12 -2.57 53.35
CA VAL A 529 -42.46 -3.66 52.62
C VAL A 529 -40.96 -3.39 52.49
N ASP A 530 -40.15 -4.40 52.81
CA ASP A 530 -38.70 -4.39 52.63
C ASP A 530 -38.37 -4.40 51.12
N CYS A 531 -37.78 -3.31 50.62
CA CYS A 531 -37.47 -3.14 49.21
C CYS A 531 -36.33 -4.04 48.72
N THR A 532 -35.68 -4.82 49.60
CA THR A 532 -34.60 -5.74 49.24
C THR A 532 -35.08 -7.14 48.81
N TYR A 533 -36.32 -7.53 49.14
CA TYR A 533 -36.91 -8.82 48.75
C TYR A 533 -37.94 -8.65 47.62
N GLY A 534 -37.56 -9.02 46.40
CA GLY A 534 -38.35 -8.75 45.20
C GLY A 534 -39.55 -9.68 45.01
N VAL A 535 -40.74 -9.11 44.75
CA VAL A 535 -41.75 -9.61 43.81
C VAL A 535 -42.63 -8.44 43.33
N GLY A 536 -42.73 -8.20 42.01
CA GLY A 536 -43.97 -7.66 41.43
C GLY A 536 -44.05 -6.20 40.91
N CYS A 537 -43.07 -5.31 41.12
CA CYS A 537 -43.10 -3.96 40.52
C CYS A 537 -41.79 -3.64 39.78
N LYS A 538 -41.73 -3.96 38.49
CA LYS A 538 -40.47 -3.95 37.71
C LYS A 538 -39.87 -2.57 37.45
N ARG A 539 -40.59 -1.44 37.55
CA ARG A 539 -40.04 -0.11 37.19
C ARG A 539 -39.19 0.55 38.29
N PRO A 540 -39.68 0.69 39.54
CA PRO A 540 -38.89 1.27 40.63
C PRO A 540 -37.75 0.35 41.07
N TYR A 541 -37.97 -0.97 41.03
CA TYR A 541 -36.96 -1.97 41.34
C TYR A 541 -35.85 -2.04 40.29
N LEU A 542 -36.13 -1.86 38.98
CA LEU A 542 -35.07 -1.71 37.97
C LEU A 542 -34.32 -0.39 38.12
N MET A 543 -34.96 0.68 38.61
CA MET A 543 -34.31 1.97 38.89
C MET A 543 -33.39 1.88 40.11
N LEU A 544 -33.87 1.33 41.24
CA LEU A 544 -33.06 1.05 42.44
C LEU A 544 -32.00 -0.02 42.20
N SER A 545 -32.36 -1.11 41.54
CA SER A 545 -31.42 -2.17 41.13
C SER A 545 -30.41 -1.63 40.15
N LYS A 546 -30.74 -0.74 39.20
CA LYS A 546 -29.73 -0.08 38.36
C LYS A 546 -28.86 0.87 39.19
N ILE A 547 -29.43 1.79 39.97
CA ILE A 547 -28.69 2.67 40.89
C ILE A 547 -27.76 1.87 41.83
N VAL A 548 -28.12 0.63 42.20
CA VAL A 548 -27.31 -0.23 43.08
C VAL A 548 -26.36 -1.17 42.31
N SER A 549 -26.72 -1.66 41.12
CA SER A 549 -25.96 -2.67 40.37
C SER A 549 -25.06 -2.11 39.26
N GLU A 550 -25.34 -0.91 38.75
CA GLU A 550 -24.55 -0.25 37.69
C GLU A 550 -23.74 0.97 38.19
N PHE A 551 -23.96 1.46 39.41
CA PHE A 551 -23.34 2.71 39.92
C PHE A 551 -22.54 2.57 41.22
N LEU A 552 -22.52 1.38 41.84
CA LEU A 552 -21.82 1.12 43.11
C LEU A 552 -20.84 -0.07 43.03
N GLN A 553 -20.43 -0.44 41.81
CA GLN A 553 -19.17 -1.15 41.54
C GLN A 553 -18.24 -0.19 40.83
#